data_AF-A0A0U5I1B7-F1
#
_entry.id   AF-A0A0U5I1B7-F1
#
_cell.length_a   1.000
_cell.length_b   1.000
_cell.length_c   1.000
_cell.angle_alpha   90.00
_cell.angle_beta   90.00
_cell.angle_gamma   90.00
#
_symmetry.space_group_name_H-M   'P 1'
#
loop_
_entity.id
_entity.type
_entity.pdbx_description
1 polymer ?
#
loop_
_entity_poly.entity_id
_entity_poly.type
_entity_poly.pdbx_seq_one_letter_code
_entity_poly.pdbx_strand_id
1 'polypeptide(L)'
;MRKEWGEACIIQISTRDVADFLLKWDAAGKKRMAQAMRSLLLDLFREAVAAGWIDRNPVEPTRAPRVQVTRARLTLEAYQAIHAIALRDFPAWLARAMELALVTAQRREDIATMGPRSIHDGKLWVEQGKTGNRVCIPLDLRLQAVNWSVGEVVQRCRDVVLSRHLVHHSAFAGRAKPGDKLRLHTITAAFAEARDKTGLTWPEGKTPPTFHEIRSLAARLYAEQGIDAQALLGHKSPDMTALYRDVRGSEWIEIRLG
;
A
#
# COMPACT_ATOMS: atom_id res chain seq x y z
N MET A 1 -8.09 6.55 -26.34
CA MET A 1 -8.84 7.82 -26.45
C MET A 1 -8.38 8.63 -27.65
N ARG A 2 -7.21 9.28 -27.69
CA ARG A 2 -6.76 10.03 -28.89
C ARG A 2 -6.66 9.16 -30.16
N LYS A 3 -6.21 7.90 -30.03
CA LYS A 3 -6.20 6.93 -31.15
C LYS A 3 -7.59 6.45 -31.58
N GLU A 4 -8.60 6.54 -30.69
CA GLU A 4 -9.93 5.97 -30.92
C GLU A 4 -10.93 7.05 -31.38
N TRP A 5 -10.89 8.23 -30.75
CA TRP A 5 -11.83 9.33 -30.96
C TRP A 5 -11.12 10.68 -31.10
N GLY A 6 -9.81 10.72 -31.39
CA GLY A 6 -9.04 11.97 -31.41
C GLY A 6 -9.51 12.99 -32.45
N GLU A 7 -10.22 12.53 -33.48
CA GLU A 7 -10.79 13.36 -34.54
C GLU A 7 -12.32 13.41 -34.50
N ALA A 8 -12.94 12.64 -33.60
CA ALA A 8 -14.40 12.57 -33.49
C ALA A 8 -14.92 13.81 -32.75
N CYS A 9 -16.02 14.39 -33.24
CA CYS A 9 -16.72 15.42 -32.49
C CYS A 9 -17.32 14.80 -31.22
N ILE A 10 -17.18 15.47 -30.07
CA ILE A 10 -17.64 14.95 -28.78
C ILE A 10 -19.15 14.62 -28.76
N ILE A 11 -19.94 15.33 -29.59
CA ILE A 11 -21.38 15.14 -29.78
C ILE A 11 -21.71 13.80 -30.44
N GLN A 12 -20.80 13.26 -31.25
CA GLN A 12 -21.01 12.01 -31.99
C GLN A 12 -20.68 10.76 -31.18
N ILE A 13 -20.06 10.91 -30.00
CA ILE A 13 -19.66 9.77 -29.18
C ILE A 13 -20.88 9.22 -28.45
N SER A 14 -21.33 8.04 -28.85
CA SER A 14 -22.49 7.38 -28.27
C SER A 14 -22.13 6.53 -27.05
N THR A 15 -23.15 6.15 -26.26
CA THR A 15 -23.00 5.16 -25.19
C THR A 15 -22.44 3.83 -25.69
N ARG A 16 -22.75 3.43 -26.93
CA ARG A 16 -22.23 2.20 -27.54
C ARG A 16 -20.73 2.30 -27.78
N ASP A 17 -20.25 3.43 -28.32
CA ASP A 17 -18.82 3.64 -28.54
C ASP A 17 -18.05 3.54 -27.22
N VAL A 18 -18.58 4.14 -26.15
CA VAL A 18 -18.01 4.05 -24.81
C VAL A 18 -17.98 2.61 -24.31
N ALA A 19 -19.08 1.87 -24.45
CA ALA A 19 -19.15 0.47 -24.02
C ALA A 19 -18.12 -0.39 -24.77
N ASP A 20 -18.05 -0.25 -26.10
CA ASP A 20 -17.11 -0.99 -26.95
C ASP A 20 -15.66 -0.64 -26.61
N PHE A 21 -15.36 0.63 -26.32
CA PHE A 21 -14.04 1.05 -25.86
C PHE A 21 -13.65 0.41 -24.51
N LEU A 22 -14.58 0.36 -23.55
CA LEU A 22 -14.32 -0.25 -22.24
C LEU A 22 -14.16 -1.78 -22.34
N LEU A 23 -14.91 -2.44 -23.23
CA LEU A 23 -14.83 -3.88 -23.47
C LEU A 23 -13.44 -4.32 -23.96
N LYS A 24 -12.70 -3.49 -24.71
CA LYS A 24 -11.33 -3.79 -25.14
C LYS A 24 -10.40 -4.08 -23.95
N TRP A 25 -10.59 -3.35 -22.84
CA TRP A 25 -9.80 -3.56 -21.63
C TRP A 25 -10.26 -4.78 -20.84
N ASP A 26 -11.56 -5.06 -20.82
CA ASP A 26 -12.10 -6.24 -20.16
C ASP A 26 -11.67 -7.54 -20.86
N ALA A 27 -11.76 -7.56 -22.20
CA ALA A 27 -11.29 -8.67 -23.04
C ALA A 27 -9.78 -8.93 -22.88
N ALA A 28 -8.99 -7.88 -22.60
CA ALA A 28 -7.56 -8.01 -22.29
C ALA A 28 -7.28 -8.40 -20.81
N GLY A 29 -8.30 -8.72 -20.02
CA GLY A 29 -8.19 -9.02 -18.57
C GLY A 29 -7.85 -7.81 -17.69
N LYS A 30 -7.89 -6.59 -18.24
CA LYS A 30 -7.47 -5.34 -17.59
C LYS A 30 -8.65 -4.59 -16.97
N LYS A 31 -9.48 -5.28 -16.18
CA LYS A 31 -10.69 -4.72 -15.56
C LYS A 31 -10.46 -3.44 -14.74
N ARG A 32 -9.32 -3.31 -14.04
CA ARG A 32 -8.96 -2.06 -13.33
C ARG A 32 -8.73 -0.89 -14.29
N MET A 33 -8.11 -1.15 -15.44
CA MET A 33 -7.93 -0.12 -16.47
C MET A 33 -9.27 0.30 -17.04
N ALA A 34 -10.17 -0.65 -17.31
CA ALA A 34 -11.53 -0.35 -17.75
C ALA A 34 -12.27 0.55 -16.75
N GLN A 35 -12.20 0.26 -15.44
CA GLN A 35 -12.76 1.15 -14.41
C GLN A 35 -12.15 2.55 -14.43
N ALA A 36 -10.82 2.66 -14.45
CA ALA A 36 -10.12 3.94 -14.46
C ALA A 36 -10.45 4.78 -15.71
N MET A 37 -10.50 4.13 -16.87
CA MET A 37 -10.91 4.77 -18.12
C MET A 37 -12.36 5.23 -18.08
N ARG A 38 -13.29 4.42 -17.54
CA ARG A 38 -14.68 4.85 -17.35
C ARG A 38 -14.79 6.08 -16.44
N SER A 39 -14.06 6.11 -15.33
CA SER A 39 -14.04 7.29 -14.43
C SER A 39 -13.51 8.54 -15.15
N LEU A 40 -12.40 8.41 -15.88
CA LEU A 40 -11.84 9.51 -16.67
C LEU A 40 -12.85 10.03 -17.71
N LEU A 41 -13.52 9.12 -18.42
CA LEU A 41 -14.52 9.48 -19.41
C LEU A 41 -15.73 10.15 -18.75
N LEU A 42 -16.20 9.66 -17.61
CA LEU A 42 -17.29 10.30 -16.87
C LEU A 42 -16.97 11.76 -16.55
N ASP A 43 -15.77 12.02 -16.03
CA ASP A 43 -15.37 13.39 -15.67
C ASP A 43 -15.19 14.26 -16.93
N LEU A 44 -14.55 13.75 -17.98
CA LEU A 44 -14.39 14.48 -19.25
C LEU A 44 -15.73 14.88 -19.87
N PHE A 45 -16.69 13.95 -19.93
CA PHE A 45 -18.01 14.24 -20.49
C PHE A 45 -18.87 15.08 -19.54
N ARG A 46 -18.60 15.08 -18.23
CA ARG A 46 -19.23 16.01 -17.28
C ARG A 46 -18.82 17.46 -17.58
N GLU A 47 -17.54 17.70 -17.87
CA GLU A 47 -17.07 19.04 -18.28
C GLU A 47 -17.71 19.48 -19.60
N ALA A 48 -17.86 18.57 -20.56
CA ALA A 48 -18.53 18.85 -21.83
C ALA A 48 -20.01 19.22 -21.66
N VAL A 49 -20.72 18.55 -20.73
CA VAL A 49 -22.09 18.94 -20.34
C VAL A 49 -22.10 20.32 -19.68
N ALA A 50 -21.18 20.58 -18.73
CA ALA A 50 -21.10 21.88 -18.05
C ALA A 50 -20.78 23.04 -19.02
N ALA A 51 -20.01 22.78 -20.07
CA ALA A 51 -19.71 23.74 -21.14
C ALA A 51 -20.84 23.91 -22.18
N GLY A 52 -21.93 23.13 -22.06
CA GLY A 52 -23.05 23.16 -23.01
C GLY A 52 -22.73 22.56 -24.38
N TRP A 53 -21.68 21.74 -24.50
CA TRP A 53 -21.33 21.09 -25.77
C TRP A 53 -22.20 19.88 -26.07
N ILE A 54 -22.75 19.25 -25.03
CA ILE A 54 -23.64 18.10 -25.09
C ILE A 54 -24.67 18.18 -23.95
N ASP A 55 -25.83 17.56 -24.14
CA ASP A 55 -26.90 17.62 -23.14
C ASP A 55 -26.79 16.52 -22.08
N ARG A 56 -26.16 15.38 -22.41
CA ARG A 56 -26.14 14.18 -21.57
C ARG A 56 -24.79 13.49 -21.66
N ASN A 57 -24.32 12.96 -20.54
CA ASN A 57 -23.07 12.21 -20.49
C ASN A 57 -23.27 10.77 -21.01
N PRO A 58 -22.70 10.38 -22.17
CA PRO A 58 -22.92 9.07 -22.77
C PRO A 58 -22.31 7.92 -21.96
N VAL A 59 -21.46 8.21 -20.97
CA VAL A 59 -20.78 7.22 -20.13
C VAL A 59 -21.65 6.75 -18.98
N GLU A 60 -22.59 7.57 -18.51
CA GLU A 60 -23.45 7.27 -17.36
C GLU A 60 -24.17 5.91 -17.43
N PRO A 61 -24.79 5.52 -18.57
CA PRO A 61 -25.51 4.25 -18.68
C PRO A 61 -24.58 3.02 -18.70
N THR A 62 -23.28 3.21 -18.92
CA THR A 62 -22.32 2.09 -18.97
C THR A 62 -22.07 1.54 -17.57
N ARG A 63 -21.84 0.21 -17.46
CA ARG A 63 -21.53 -0.42 -16.16
C ARG A 63 -20.03 -0.42 -15.90
N ALA A 64 -19.63 -0.06 -14.69
CA ALA A 64 -18.27 -0.27 -14.24
C ALA A 64 -18.02 -1.79 -14.05
N PRO A 65 -16.91 -2.34 -14.60
CA PRO A 65 -16.57 -3.74 -14.36
C PRO A 65 -16.38 -3.99 -12.87
N ARG A 66 -16.86 -5.12 -12.35
CA ARG A 66 -16.56 -5.52 -10.97
C ARG A 66 -15.14 -6.06 -10.91
N VAL A 67 -14.28 -5.42 -10.12
CA VAL A 67 -12.92 -5.85 -9.88
C VAL A 67 -12.81 -6.42 -8.48
N GLN A 68 -12.46 -7.69 -8.38
CA GLN A 68 -12.09 -8.30 -7.11
C GLN A 68 -10.62 -8.03 -6.79
N VAL A 69 -10.30 -7.87 -5.51
CA VAL A 69 -8.90 -7.75 -5.07
C VAL A 69 -8.30 -9.15 -5.02
N THR A 70 -7.31 -9.38 -5.88
CA THR A 70 -6.62 -10.66 -6.01
C THR A 70 -5.42 -10.77 -5.08
N ARG A 71 -4.94 -9.69 -4.47
CA ARG A 71 -3.78 -9.77 -3.56
C ARG A 71 -4.14 -10.50 -2.27
N ALA A 72 -3.37 -11.54 -1.96
CA ALA A 72 -3.44 -12.27 -0.70
C ALA A 72 -3.04 -11.37 0.48
N ARG A 73 -3.60 -11.66 1.67
CA ARG A 73 -3.13 -11.10 2.94
C ARG A 73 -1.83 -11.76 3.37
N LEU A 74 -1.05 -11.04 4.16
CA LEU A 74 0.16 -11.54 4.78
C LEU A 74 -0.17 -11.98 6.22
N THR A 75 0.02 -13.25 6.56
CA THR A 75 -0.11 -13.73 7.95
C THR A 75 1.15 -13.40 8.76
N LEU A 76 1.10 -13.53 10.09
CA LEU A 76 2.27 -13.29 10.94
C LEU A 76 3.38 -14.30 10.67
N GLU A 77 3.03 -15.57 10.47
CA GLU A 77 3.96 -16.67 10.19
C GLU A 77 4.68 -16.44 8.86
N ALA A 78 3.91 -16.07 7.82
CA ALA A 78 4.48 -15.70 6.53
C ALA A 78 5.39 -14.46 6.66
N TYR A 79 4.98 -13.43 7.42
CA TYR A 79 5.83 -12.28 7.69
C TYR A 79 7.16 -12.68 8.35
N GLN A 80 7.12 -13.54 9.39
CA GLN A 80 8.30 -14.01 10.12
C GLN A 80 9.25 -14.80 9.21
N ALA A 81 8.72 -15.67 8.35
CA ALA A 81 9.51 -16.41 7.37
C ALA A 81 10.23 -15.47 6.39
N ILE A 82 9.53 -14.46 5.86
CA ILE A 82 10.11 -13.47 4.94
C ILE A 82 11.15 -12.60 5.67
N HIS A 83 10.88 -12.22 6.93
CA HIS A 83 11.77 -11.42 7.76
C HIS A 83 13.07 -12.17 8.07
N ALA A 84 13.01 -13.47 8.34
CA ALA A 84 14.18 -14.31 8.53
C ALA A 84 15.08 -14.34 7.27
N ILE A 85 14.48 -14.47 6.07
CA ILE A 85 15.23 -14.36 4.81
C ILE A 85 15.83 -12.96 4.64
N ALA A 86 15.06 -11.90 4.94
CA ALA A 86 15.53 -10.52 4.83
C ALA A 86 16.72 -10.23 5.76
N LEU A 87 16.75 -10.82 6.96
CA LEU A 87 17.88 -10.71 7.88
C LEU A 87 19.14 -11.45 7.40
N ARG A 88 18.96 -12.62 6.78
CA ARG A 88 20.06 -13.51 6.39
C ARG A 88 20.70 -13.14 5.05
N ASP A 89 19.87 -12.83 4.05
CA ASP A 89 20.29 -12.82 2.64
C ASP A 89 20.27 -11.43 1.99
N PHE A 90 19.77 -10.40 2.70
CA PHE A 90 19.57 -9.06 2.15
C PHE A 90 20.32 -8.01 2.98
N PRO A 91 20.58 -6.81 2.40
CA PRO A 91 21.07 -5.69 3.17
C PRO A 91 20.16 -5.38 4.37
N ALA A 92 20.77 -5.04 5.51
CA ALA A 92 20.08 -4.86 6.79
C ALA A 92 18.87 -3.91 6.72
N TRP A 93 18.90 -2.91 5.84
CA TRP A 93 17.80 -1.96 5.68
C TRP A 93 16.47 -2.64 5.29
N LEU A 94 16.48 -3.81 4.64
CA LEU A 94 15.24 -4.49 4.25
C LEU A 94 14.48 -4.99 5.48
N ALA A 95 15.17 -5.73 6.35
CA ALA A 95 14.60 -6.19 7.62
C ALA A 95 14.14 -5.00 8.47
N ARG A 96 14.93 -3.92 8.52
CA ARG A 96 14.56 -2.69 9.24
C ARG A 96 13.33 -2.00 8.68
N ALA A 97 13.18 -1.93 7.36
CA ALA A 97 12.00 -1.39 6.71
C ALA A 97 10.75 -2.22 7.02
N MET A 98 10.88 -3.55 7.02
CA MET A 98 9.78 -4.46 7.40
C MET A 98 9.37 -4.28 8.86
N GLU A 99 10.35 -4.26 9.77
CA GLU A 99 10.12 -4.06 11.21
C GLU A 99 9.41 -2.72 11.46
N LEU A 100 9.92 -1.61 10.90
CA LEU A 100 9.29 -0.29 11.04
C LEU A 100 7.86 -0.28 10.47
N ALA A 101 7.64 -0.89 9.31
CA ALA A 101 6.31 -0.97 8.72
C ALA A 101 5.34 -1.76 9.60
N LEU A 102 5.81 -2.82 10.27
CA LEU A 102 4.99 -3.64 11.17
C LEU A 102 4.65 -2.88 12.46
N VAL A 103 5.62 -2.29 13.15
CA VAL A 103 5.36 -1.64 14.45
C VAL A 103 4.68 -0.28 14.32
N THR A 104 4.82 0.42 13.19
CA THR A 104 4.20 1.75 13.00
C THR A 104 2.94 1.71 12.14
N ALA A 105 2.69 0.60 11.45
CA ALA A 105 1.66 0.46 10.41
C ALA A 105 1.73 1.53 9.30
N GLN A 106 2.84 2.25 9.09
CA GLN A 106 2.91 3.34 8.09
C GLN A 106 3.13 2.83 6.66
N ARG A 107 2.86 3.68 5.65
CA ARG A 107 3.03 3.32 4.24
C ARG A 107 4.52 3.29 3.89
N ARG A 108 4.92 2.51 2.88
CA ARG A 108 6.34 2.45 2.44
C ARG A 108 6.90 3.82 2.09
N GLU A 109 6.06 4.72 1.56
CA GLU A 109 6.41 6.09 1.21
C GLU A 109 6.86 6.85 2.46
N ASP A 110 6.09 6.71 3.53
CA ASP A 110 6.33 7.35 4.82
C ASP A 110 7.56 6.71 5.49
N ILE A 111 7.65 5.38 5.51
CA ILE A 111 8.81 4.61 6.03
C ILE A 111 10.13 5.05 5.39
N ALA A 112 10.15 5.22 4.06
CA ALA A 112 11.34 5.66 3.33
C ALA A 112 11.74 7.11 3.65
N THR A 113 10.84 7.91 4.25
CA THR A 113 11.09 9.31 4.60
C THR A 113 11.45 9.52 6.07
N MET A 114 11.02 8.61 6.96
CA MET A 114 11.29 8.70 8.39
C MET A 114 12.79 8.84 8.65
N GLY A 115 13.13 9.71 9.60
CA GLY A 115 14.51 10.01 9.94
C GLY A 115 14.69 10.34 11.41
N PRO A 116 15.93 10.59 11.86
CA PRO A 116 16.20 11.02 13.23
C PRO A 116 15.40 12.26 13.66
N ARG A 117 15.15 13.19 12.73
CA ARG A 117 14.36 14.41 12.99
C ARG A 117 12.87 14.15 13.22
N SER A 118 12.37 12.99 12.81
CA SER A 118 11.00 12.57 13.07
C SER A 118 10.82 12.09 14.52
N ILE A 119 11.88 12.02 15.32
CA ILE A 119 11.85 11.44 16.67
C ILE A 119 12.14 12.55 17.68
N HIS A 120 11.14 12.87 18.48
CA HIS A 120 11.25 13.82 19.59
C HIS A 120 10.12 13.59 20.60
N ASP A 121 10.30 14.08 21.83
CA ASP A 121 9.31 14.00 22.92
C ASP A 121 8.83 12.57 23.22
N GLY A 122 9.73 11.58 23.11
CA GLY A 122 9.41 10.16 23.32
C GLY A 122 8.49 9.56 22.24
N LYS A 123 8.36 10.19 21.08
CA LYS A 123 7.45 9.80 20.01
C LYS A 123 8.09 9.88 18.62
N LEU A 124 7.55 9.11 17.70
CA LEU A 124 7.80 9.16 16.27
C LEU A 124 6.68 9.94 15.57
N TRP A 125 7.04 11.07 14.98
CA TRP A 125 6.14 11.99 14.29
C TRP A 125 6.18 11.76 12.79
N VAL A 126 5.02 11.50 12.20
CA VAL A 126 4.87 11.11 10.80
C VAL A 126 3.83 12.00 10.12
N GLU A 127 4.25 12.72 9.09
CA GLU A 127 3.35 13.39 8.15
C GLU A 127 3.18 12.49 6.92
N GLN A 128 1.97 11.97 6.72
CA GLN A 128 1.69 10.99 5.67
C GLN A 128 1.61 11.66 4.31
N GLY A 129 2.51 11.31 3.38
CA GLY A 129 2.60 11.99 2.09
C GLY A 129 1.35 11.86 1.21
N LYS A 130 0.60 10.76 1.34
CA LYS A 130 -0.60 10.50 0.52
C LYS A 130 -1.81 11.33 0.94
N THR A 131 -1.99 11.57 2.23
CA THR A 131 -3.23 12.15 2.79
C THR A 131 -3.00 13.47 3.53
N GLY A 132 -1.74 13.83 3.83
CA GLY A 132 -1.39 14.96 4.69
C GLY A 132 -1.72 14.74 6.17
N ASN A 133 -2.17 13.54 6.56
CA ASN A 133 -2.50 13.27 7.95
C ASN A 133 -1.24 13.19 8.80
N ARG A 134 -1.31 13.74 10.02
CA ARG A 134 -0.21 13.73 10.98
C ARG A 134 -0.51 12.73 12.08
N VAL A 135 0.41 11.79 12.30
CA VAL A 135 0.31 10.76 13.33
C VAL A 135 1.54 10.87 14.22
N CYS A 136 1.32 10.75 15.52
CA CYS A 136 2.38 10.76 16.52
C CYS A 136 2.33 9.44 17.30
N ILE A 137 3.37 8.63 17.17
CA ILE A 137 3.40 7.24 17.65
C ILE A 137 4.36 7.16 18.84
N PRO A 138 3.91 6.80 20.05
CA PRO A 138 4.81 6.62 21.20
C PRO A 138 5.90 5.61 20.90
N LEU A 139 7.16 5.90 21.30
CA LEU A 139 8.25 4.96 21.14
C LEU A 139 8.03 3.69 21.99
N ASP A 140 7.32 3.81 23.11
CA ASP A 140 6.98 2.68 23.97
C ASP A 140 5.80 1.83 23.45
N LEU A 141 5.17 2.22 22.34
CA LEU A 141 4.12 1.42 21.71
C LEU A 141 4.71 0.07 21.31
N ARG A 142 4.22 -1.00 21.95
CA ARG A 142 4.68 -2.38 21.74
C ARG A 142 3.63 -3.19 21.01
N LEU A 143 4.06 -3.87 19.94
CA LEU A 143 3.28 -4.89 19.26
C LEU A 143 3.53 -6.23 19.93
N GLN A 144 2.54 -6.73 20.69
CA GLN A 144 2.73 -7.91 21.55
C GLN A 144 3.02 -9.17 20.76
N ALA A 145 2.42 -9.33 19.57
CA ALA A 145 2.57 -10.52 18.72
C ALA A 145 4.02 -10.82 18.31
N VAL A 146 4.90 -9.81 18.29
CA VAL A 146 6.35 -9.96 18.02
C VAL A 146 7.22 -9.46 19.17
N ASN A 147 6.60 -8.97 20.25
CA ASN A 147 7.23 -8.35 21.40
C ASN A 147 8.28 -7.29 21.02
N TRP A 148 7.93 -6.37 20.12
CA TRP A 148 8.80 -5.24 19.74
C TRP A 148 8.09 -3.91 19.99
N SER A 149 8.83 -2.94 20.53
CA SER A 149 8.41 -1.55 20.61
C SER A 149 8.90 -0.73 19.42
N VAL A 150 8.22 0.38 19.15
CA VAL A 150 8.64 1.35 18.11
C VAL A 150 10.05 1.86 18.40
N GLY A 151 10.37 2.17 19.66
CA GLY A 151 11.69 2.63 20.09
C GLY A 151 12.80 1.62 19.85
N GLU A 152 12.59 0.34 20.20
CA GLU A 152 13.56 -0.74 19.93
C GLU A 152 13.83 -0.87 18.43
N VAL A 153 12.80 -0.85 17.58
CA VAL A 153 12.98 -0.94 16.13
C VAL A 153 13.69 0.29 15.57
N VAL A 154 13.35 1.49 16.06
CA VAL A 154 14.06 2.73 15.69
C VAL A 154 15.55 2.65 16.05
N GLN A 155 15.89 2.13 17.23
CA GLN A 155 17.29 1.94 17.64
C GLN A 155 18.00 0.93 16.73
N ARG A 156 17.34 -0.18 16.40
CA ARG A 156 17.87 -1.20 15.47
C ARG A 156 18.18 -0.65 14.08
N CYS A 157 17.51 0.43 13.65
CA CYS A 157 17.74 1.08 12.36
C CYS A 157 19.01 1.94 12.34
N ARG A 158 19.61 2.25 13.50
CA ARG A 158 20.87 2.99 13.54
C ARG A 158 22.02 2.05 13.19
N ASP A 159 22.89 2.53 12.32
CA ASP A 159 24.15 1.87 11.99
C ASP A 159 25.29 2.92 11.99
N VAL A 160 26.45 2.52 11.48
CA VAL A 160 27.65 3.37 11.41
C VAL A 160 27.57 4.43 10.30
N VAL A 161 26.57 4.37 9.43
CA VAL A 161 26.41 5.27 8.29
C VAL A 161 25.55 6.47 8.70
N LEU A 162 26.11 7.66 8.57
CA LEU A 162 25.36 8.88 8.85
C LEU A 162 24.29 9.10 7.78
N SER A 163 23.03 9.13 8.20
CA SER A 163 21.89 9.31 7.31
C SER A 163 20.81 10.21 7.89
N ARG A 164 20.09 10.90 6.99
CA ARG A 164 18.86 11.62 7.33
C ARG A 164 17.65 10.70 7.45
N HIS A 165 17.79 9.43 7.07
CA HIS A 165 16.72 8.45 7.00
C HIS A 165 17.02 7.26 7.91
N LEU A 166 15.98 6.73 8.57
CA LEU A 166 16.12 5.51 9.39
C LEU A 166 16.44 4.30 8.51
N VAL A 167 15.87 4.23 7.31
CA VAL A 167 16.20 3.22 6.31
C VAL A 167 16.87 3.87 5.11
N HIS A 168 18.08 3.43 4.81
CA HIS A 168 18.95 4.04 3.80
C HIS A 168 19.89 2.99 3.21
N HIS A 169 20.59 3.36 2.13
CA HIS A 169 21.65 2.53 1.59
C HIS A 169 22.83 2.47 2.56
N SER A 170 23.23 1.27 3.02
CA SER A 170 24.39 1.09 3.89
C SER A 170 25.71 1.00 3.12
N ALA A 171 25.65 0.74 1.82
CA ALA A 171 26.78 0.65 0.91
C ALA A 171 26.42 1.28 -0.45
N PHE A 172 27.41 1.44 -1.32
CA PHE A 172 27.16 1.87 -2.70
C PHE A 172 26.24 0.89 -3.42
N ALA A 173 25.21 1.41 -4.10
CA ALA A 173 24.27 0.61 -4.89
C ALA A 173 23.94 1.36 -6.19
N GLY A 174 24.61 0.99 -7.28
CA GLY A 174 24.55 1.73 -8.54
C GLY A 174 25.05 3.17 -8.36
N ARG A 175 24.14 4.16 -8.48
CA ARG A 175 24.45 5.58 -8.26
C ARG A 175 24.19 6.06 -6.82
N ALA A 176 23.57 5.23 -5.98
CA ALA A 176 23.31 5.59 -4.59
C ALA A 176 24.56 5.39 -3.74
N LYS A 177 24.81 6.34 -2.84
CA LYS A 177 25.90 6.34 -1.85
C LYS A 177 25.41 5.84 -0.49
N PRO A 178 26.30 5.41 0.40
CA PRO A 178 25.96 5.18 1.80
C PRO A 178 25.26 6.41 2.40
N GLY A 179 24.14 6.20 3.08
CA GLY A 179 23.30 7.25 3.68
C GLY A 179 22.19 7.77 2.76
N ASP A 180 22.22 7.44 1.46
CA ASP A 180 21.18 7.88 0.53
C ASP A 180 19.84 7.21 0.80
N LYS A 181 18.76 7.96 0.54
CA LYS A 181 17.38 7.48 0.64
C LYS A 181 17.12 6.32 -0.32
N LEU A 182 16.44 5.30 0.19
CA LEU A 182 15.95 4.19 -0.62
C LEU A 182 14.84 4.65 -1.58
N ARG A 183 14.89 4.18 -2.83
CA ARG A 183 13.76 4.34 -3.76
C ARG A 183 12.65 3.36 -3.39
N LEU A 184 11.40 3.78 -3.57
CA LEU A 184 10.23 2.96 -3.19
C LEU A 184 10.16 1.62 -3.93
N HIS A 185 10.59 1.62 -5.19
CA HIS A 185 10.65 0.39 -5.98
C HIS A 185 11.68 -0.59 -5.41
N THR A 186 12.81 -0.09 -4.89
CA THR A 186 13.88 -0.92 -4.30
C THR A 186 13.35 -1.66 -3.07
N ILE A 187 12.61 -0.98 -2.18
CA ILE A 187 11.99 -1.61 -1.01
C ILE A 187 11.00 -2.71 -1.45
N THR A 188 10.16 -2.40 -2.44
CA THR A 188 9.12 -3.33 -2.88
C THR A 188 9.71 -4.54 -3.62
N ALA A 189 10.74 -4.34 -4.44
CA ALA A 189 11.41 -5.38 -5.20
C ALA A 189 12.20 -6.32 -4.26
N ALA A 190 12.98 -5.76 -3.33
CA ALA A 190 13.73 -6.57 -2.37
C ALA A 190 12.82 -7.38 -1.44
N PHE A 191 11.69 -6.82 -1.01
CA PHE A 191 10.68 -7.59 -0.26
C PHE A 191 10.09 -8.73 -1.11
N ALA A 192 9.78 -8.47 -2.38
CA ALA A 192 9.26 -9.51 -3.26
C ALA A 192 10.28 -10.64 -3.47
N GLU A 193 11.55 -10.30 -3.67
CA GLU A 193 12.63 -11.29 -3.78
C GLU A 193 12.81 -12.10 -2.48
N ALA A 194 12.81 -11.43 -1.32
CA ALA A 194 12.87 -12.10 -0.02
C ALA A 194 11.67 -13.03 0.19
N ARG A 195 10.48 -12.59 -0.21
CA ARG A 195 9.26 -13.40 -0.19
C ARG A 195 9.39 -14.62 -1.09
N ASP A 196 9.83 -14.45 -2.33
CA ASP A 196 9.89 -15.54 -3.30
C ASP A 196 10.93 -16.60 -2.87
N LYS A 197 12.02 -16.20 -2.20
CA LYS A 197 13.00 -17.10 -1.58
C LYS A 197 12.45 -17.97 -0.44
N THR A 198 11.30 -17.64 0.15
CA THR A 198 10.66 -18.50 1.18
C THR A 198 10.05 -19.77 0.60
N GLY A 199 9.74 -19.79 -0.70
CA GLY A 199 8.99 -20.88 -1.33
C GLY A 199 7.52 -20.99 -0.89
N LEU A 200 7.01 -20.00 -0.14
CA LEU A 200 5.62 -19.99 0.30
C LEU A 200 4.64 -19.90 -0.88
N THR A 201 3.56 -20.67 -0.79
CA THR A 201 2.45 -20.64 -1.73
C THR A 201 1.31 -19.77 -1.20
N TRP A 202 0.46 -19.32 -2.11
CA TRP A 202 -0.65 -18.41 -1.79
C TRP A 202 -1.97 -19.02 -2.28
N PRO A 203 -3.11 -18.64 -1.71
CA PRO A 203 -4.40 -19.21 -2.09
C PRO A 203 -4.66 -19.12 -3.59
N GLU A 204 -5.36 -20.11 -4.14
CA GLU A 204 -5.66 -20.16 -5.56
C GLU A 204 -6.40 -18.90 -6.04
N GLY A 205 -6.05 -18.42 -7.22
CA GLY A 205 -6.61 -17.19 -7.79
C GLY A 205 -6.14 -15.90 -7.09
N LYS A 206 -5.24 -15.98 -6.11
CA LYS A 206 -4.64 -14.83 -5.45
C LYS A 206 -3.20 -14.59 -5.91
N THR A 207 -2.84 -13.31 -6.00
CA THR A 207 -1.46 -12.89 -6.22
C THR A 207 -0.72 -12.78 -4.88
N PRO A 208 0.59 -13.05 -4.83
CA PRO A 208 1.38 -12.95 -3.60
C PRO A 208 1.24 -11.60 -2.87
N PRO A 209 1.34 -11.57 -1.53
CA PRO A 209 1.33 -10.33 -0.75
C PRO A 209 2.54 -9.47 -1.12
N THR A 210 2.37 -8.16 -1.00
CA THR A 210 3.42 -7.17 -1.28
C THR A 210 3.83 -6.50 0.02
N PHE A 211 4.89 -5.70 0.02
CA PHE A 211 5.31 -4.92 1.20
C PHE A 211 4.14 -4.13 1.84
N HIS A 212 3.17 -3.66 1.03
CA HIS A 212 1.99 -2.96 1.53
C HIS A 212 1.11 -3.80 2.47
N GLU A 213 1.13 -5.14 2.37
CA GLU A 213 0.33 -6.00 3.24
C GLU A 213 0.86 -6.04 4.68
N ILE A 214 2.11 -5.62 4.93
CA ILE A 214 2.63 -5.45 6.31
C ILE A 214 1.78 -4.45 7.08
N ARG A 215 1.33 -3.37 6.42
CA ARG A 215 0.44 -2.38 7.03
C ARG A 215 -0.93 -2.98 7.40
N SER A 216 -1.45 -3.90 6.60
CA SER A 216 -2.70 -4.61 6.90
C SER A 216 -2.53 -5.62 8.03
N LEU A 217 -1.39 -6.32 8.06
CA LEU A 217 -1.02 -7.21 9.16
C LEU A 217 -0.91 -6.42 10.48
N ALA A 218 -0.15 -5.32 10.49
CA ALA A 218 -0.03 -4.44 11.66
C ALA A 218 -1.39 -3.98 12.18
N ALA A 219 -2.29 -3.54 11.29
CA ALA A 219 -3.62 -3.08 11.66
C ALA A 219 -4.46 -4.18 12.35
N ARG A 220 -4.40 -5.43 11.86
CA ARG A 220 -5.11 -6.57 12.47
C ARG A 220 -4.53 -6.89 13.84
N LEU A 221 -3.21 -7.03 13.94
CA LEU A 221 -2.54 -7.37 15.20
C LEU A 221 -2.76 -6.31 16.29
N TYR A 222 -2.70 -5.02 15.95
CA TYR A 222 -3.00 -3.96 16.91
C TYR A 222 -4.47 -3.92 17.32
N ALA A 223 -5.39 -4.19 16.39
CA ALA A 223 -6.82 -4.27 16.71
C ALA A 223 -7.11 -5.44 17.66
N GLU A 224 -6.48 -6.60 17.44
CA GLU A 224 -6.57 -7.76 18.34
C GLU A 224 -5.99 -7.47 19.73
N GLN A 225 -4.97 -6.60 19.81
CA GLN A 225 -4.39 -6.10 21.06
C GLN A 225 -5.26 -5.02 21.74
N GLY A 226 -6.34 -4.55 21.12
CA GLY A 226 -7.18 -3.47 21.64
C GLY A 226 -6.61 -2.06 21.47
N ILE A 227 -5.56 -1.90 20.65
CA ILE A 227 -5.01 -0.59 20.28
C ILE A 227 -5.83 0.01 19.13
N ASP A 228 -6.04 1.33 19.14
CA ASP A 228 -6.72 2.04 18.07
C ASP A 228 -5.91 2.02 16.76
N ALA A 229 -6.13 0.97 15.98
CA ALA A 229 -5.53 0.81 14.66
C ALA A 229 -5.99 1.91 13.67
N GLN A 230 -7.17 2.52 13.84
CA GLN A 230 -7.64 3.58 12.95
C GLN A 230 -6.78 4.84 13.12
N ALA A 231 -6.55 5.25 14.36
CA ALA A 231 -5.66 6.37 14.69
C ALA A 231 -4.22 6.09 14.23
N LEU A 232 -3.70 4.89 14.47
CA LEU A 232 -2.35 4.50 14.04
C LEU A 232 -2.19 4.57 12.52
N LEU A 233 -3.18 4.09 11.77
CA LEU A 233 -3.19 4.18 10.31
C LEU A 233 -3.38 5.63 9.82
N GLY A 234 -3.83 6.55 10.68
CA GLY A 234 -4.19 7.92 10.30
C GLY A 234 -5.40 7.93 9.37
N HIS A 235 -6.41 7.08 9.60
CA HIS A 235 -7.63 7.06 8.80
C HIS A 235 -8.71 7.92 9.45
N LYS A 236 -9.36 8.79 8.65
CA LYS A 236 -10.47 9.63 9.12
C LYS A 236 -11.78 8.86 9.27
N SER A 237 -12.04 7.88 8.39
CA SER A 237 -13.27 7.08 8.39
C SER A 237 -12.99 5.64 8.87
N PRO A 238 -13.88 5.06 9.70
CA PRO A 238 -13.84 3.65 10.07
C PRO A 238 -13.90 2.68 8.89
N ASP A 239 -14.61 3.02 7.81
CA ASP A 239 -14.74 2.17 6.62
C ASP A 239 -13.37 1.88 5.98
N MET A 240 -12.51 2.89 5.97
CA MET A 240 -11.14 2.75 5.48
C MET A 240 -10.32 1.82 6.36
N THR A 241 -10.59 1.76 7.66
CA THR A 241 -9.91 0.84 8.59
C THR A 241 -10.46 -0.58 8.46
N ALA A 242 -11.77 -0.74 8.24
CA ALA A 242 -12.39 -2.05 8.00
C ALA A 242 -11.73 -2.79 6.83
N LEU A 243 -11.40 -2.06 5.75
CA LEU A 243 -10.67 -2.62 4.60
C LEU A 243 -9.27 -3.17 4.94
N TYR A 244 -8.63 -2.70 6.03
CA TYR A 244 -7.33 -3.22 6.48
C TYR A 244 -7.46 -4.35 7.52
N ARG A 245 -8.61 -4.43 8.22
CA ARG A 245 -8.93 -5.53 9.13
C ARG A 245 -9.44 -6.79 8.41
N ASP A 246 -10.01 -6.62 7.21
CA ASP A 246 -10.54 -7.72 6.42
C ASP A 246 -9.45 -8.74 6.00
N VAL A 247 -9.58 -9.98 6.49
CA VAL A 247 -8.72 -11.13 6.18
C VAL A 247 -8.90 -11.66 4.75
N ARG A 248 -9.91 -11.22 4.00
CA ARG A 248 -10.18 -11.62 2.60
C ARG A 248 -10.19 -13.14 2.38
N GLY A 249 -10.65 -13.88 3.40
CA GLY A 249 -10.68 -15.34 3.40
C GLY A 249 -9.31 -16.02 3.55
N SER A 250 -8.26 -15.31 3.99
CA SER A 250 -6.96 -15.94 4.26
C SER A 250 -6.92 -16.72 5.57
N GLU A 251 -7.79 -16.38 6.52
CA GLU A 251 -7.86 -16.96 7.87
C GLU A 251 -9.33 -17.22 8.21
N TRP A 252 -9.59 -18.26 9.01
CA TRP A 252 -10.91 -18.51 9.57
C TRP A 252 -11.21 -17.49 10.67
N ILE A 253 -12.44 -16.98 10.72
CA ILE A 253 -12.88 -16.08 11.79
C ILE A 253 -13.39 -16.94 12.95
N GLU A 254 -12.60 -17.04 14.02
CA GLU A 254 -13.00 -17.72 15.25
C GLU A 254 -13.83 -16.79 16.14
N ILE A 255 -15.01 -17.25 16.58
CA ILE A 255 -15.88 -16.50 17.48
C ILE A 255 -15.36 -16.70 18.91
N ARG A 256 -14.79 -15.65 19.52
CA ARG A 256 -14.42 -15.68 20.94
C ARG A 256 -15.66 -15.56 21.81
N LEU A 257 -15.90 -16.55 22.66
CA LEU A 257 -16.86 -16.45 23.76
C LEU A 257 -16.21 -15.61 24.87
N GLY A 258 -16.91 -14.57 25.31
CA GLY A 258 -16.46 -13.65 26.37
C GLY A 258 -16.54 -14.25 27.76
#